data_AF-A0A397W0W5-F1
#
_entry.id   AF-A0A397W0W5-F1
#
_cell.length_a   1.000
_cell.length_b   1.000
_cell.length_c   1.000
_cell.angle_alpha   90.00
_cell.angle_beta   90.00
_cell.angle_gamma   90.00
#
_symmetry.space_group_name_H-M   'P 1'
#
loop_
_entity.id
_entity.type
_entity.pdbx_description
1 polymer ?
#
loop_
_entity_poly.entity_id
_entity_poly.type
_entity_poly.pdbx_seq_one_letter_code
_entity_poly.pdbx_strand_id
1 'polypeptide(L)'
;MDCSMFAIYDITEIPYEFKLLFRGSRDGFSGKDFHKLCDNIPGTVVIVKINSTAEILGGYILLNGNLPSIHSDLYDIESYGPWFSTDLAMNISKI
;
A
#
# COMPACT_ATOMS: atom_id res chain seq x y z
N MET A 1 21.16 -0.25 27.52
CA MET A 1 20.30 -0.72 26.43
C MET A 1 20.48 0.27 25.31
N ASP A 2 21.30 -0.08 24.32
CA ASP A 2 21.66 0.81 23.22
C ASP A 2 20.67 0.60 22.08
N CYS A 3 19.85 1.61 21.82
CA CYS A 3 19.04 1.72 20.61
C CYS A 3 19.92 2.27 19.48
N SER A 4 20.78 1.44 18.90
CA SER A 4 21.39 1.73 17.60
C SER A 4 21.91 0.45 16.93
N MET A 5 20.99 -0.33 16.37
CA MET A 5 21.34 -1.15 15.21
C MET A 5 20.39 -0.78 14.08
N PHE A 6 20.76 0.26 13.34
CA PHE A 6 20.26 0.42 11.98
C PHE A 6 20.86 -0.75 11.17
N ALA A 7 20.10 -1.82 10.99
CA ALA A 7 20.43 -2.83 10.02
C ALA A 7 20.29 -2.19 8.63
N ILE A 8 21.42 -1.96 7.96
CA ILE A 8 21.43 -1.60 6.54
C ILE A 8 21.18 -2.90 5.79
N TYR A 9 19.95 -3.09 5.34
CA TYR A 9 19.61 -4.21 4.47
C TYR A 9 20.24 -3.97 3.10
N ASP A 10 21.03 -4.91 2.61
CA ASP A 10 21.43 -4.91 1.21
C ASP A 10 20.17 -5.15 0.37
N ILE A 11 19.93 -4.28 -0.60
CA ILE A 11 18.76 -4.35 -1.49
C ILE A 11 18.77 -5.68 -2.27
N THR A 12 19.95 -6.25 -2.49
CA THR A 12 20.14 -7.56 -3.13
C THR A 12 19.76 -8.74 -2.25
N GLU A 13 19.62 -8.54 -0.93
CA GLU A 13 19.27 -9.58 0.05
C GLU A 13 17.78 -9.54 0.45
N ILE A 14 16.96 -8.68 -0.16
CA ILE A 14 15.53 -8.62 0.14
C ILE A 14 14.84 -9.89 -0.41
N PRO A 15 14.33 -10.80 0.45
CA PRO A 15 13.76 -12.08 0.01
C PRO A 15 12.30 -11.92 -0.45
N TYR A 16 11.95 -10.75 -0.98
CA TYR A 16 10.60 -10.39 -1.36
C TYR A 16 10.58 -9.76 -2.75
N GLU A 17 9.59 -10.13 -3.54
CA GLU A 17 9.25 -9.50 -4.79
C GLU A 17 8.07 -8.56 -4.57
N PHE A 18 8.18 -7.34 -5.11
CA PHE A 18 7.13 -6.34 -5.10
C PHE A 18 6.47 -6.27 -6.46
N LYS A 19 5.22 -6.73 -6.55
CA LYS A 19 4.45 -6.70 -7.78
C LYS A 19 3.44 -5.56 -7.76
N LEU A 20 3.58 -4.61 -8.68
CA LEU A 20 2.63 -3.51 -8.82
C LEU A 20 1.23 -4.03 -9.20
N LEU A 21 0.26 -3.81 -8.31
CA LEU A 21 -1.15 -4.15 -8.52
C LEU A 21 -1.90 -2.96 -9.12
N PHE A 22 -1.79 -1.80 -8.48
CA PHE A 22 -2.56 -0.60 -8.79
C PHE A 22 -1.67 0.63 -8.81
N ARG A 23 -1.93 1.53 -9.76
CA ARG A 23 -1.36 2.88 -9.81
C ARG A 23 -2.43 3.86 -10.23
N GLY A 24 -2.71 4.88 -9.41
CA GLY A 24 -3.81 5.83 -9.68
C GLY A 24 -3.73 6.48 -11.07
N SER A 25 -2.53 6.87 -11.51
CA SER A 25 -2.32 7.45 -12.85
C SER A 25 -2.50 6.47 -14.02
N ARG A 26 -2.52 5.15 -13.76
CA ARG A 26 -2.76 4.10 -14.76
C ARG A 26 -4.19 3.58 -14.71
N ASP A 27 -4.71 3.37 -13.51
CA ASP A 27 -5.92 2.56 -13.26
C ASP A 27 -7.13 3.41 -12.82
N GLY A 28 -6.93 4.71 -12.56
CA GLY A 28 -7.95 5.62 -12.03
C GLY A 28 -7.75 5.94 -10.55
N PHE A 29 -8.32 7.04 -10.06
CA PHE A 29 -8.18 7.52 -8.68
C PHE A 29 -9.44 7.27 -7.83
N SER A 30 -10.37 6.45 -8.30
CA SER A 30 -11.56 6.12 -7.52
C SER A 30 -11.31 4.91 -6.62
N GLY A 31 -11.91 4.91 -5.43
CA GLY A 31 -11.90 3.75 -4.54
C GLY A 31 -12.42 2.48 -5.21
N LYS A 32 -13.40 2.62 -6.12
CA LYS A 32 -13.92 1.52 -6.94
C LYS A 32 -12.85 0.89 -7.84
N ASP A 33 -11.96 1.70 -8.43
CA ASP A 33 -10.87 1.21 -9.27
C ASP A 33 -9.83 0.46 -8.43
N PHE A 34 -9.55 0.95 -7.22
CA PHE A 34 -8.68 0.31 -6.25
C PHE A 34 -9.22 -1.05 -5.80
N HIS A 35 -10.47 -1.08 -5.29
CA HIS A 35 -11.13 -2.30 -4.82
C HIS A 35 -11.18 -3.39 -5.90
N LYS A 36 -11.43 -3.01 -7.16
CA LYS A 36 -11.44 -3.94 -8.29
C LYS A 36 -10.10 -4.68 -8.49
N LEU A 37 -8.97 -4.04 -8.16
CA LEU A 37 -7.63 -4.61 -8.38
C LEU A 37 -6.96 -5.14 -7.11
N CYS A 38 -7.34 -4.67 -5.92
CA CYS A 38 -6.60 -4.92 -4.69
C CYS A 38 -7.38 -5.69 -3.61
N ASP A 39 -8.69 -5.85 -3.75
CA ASP A 39 -9.48 -6.55 -2.74
C ASP A 39 -9.10 -8.02 -2.59
N ASN A 40 -9.07 -8.47 -1.34
CA ASN A 40 -8.76 -9.85 -0.95
C ASN A 40 -7.37 -10.35 -1.41
N ILE A 41 -6.44 -9.42 -1.69
CA ILE A 41 -5.05 -9.76 -1.98
C ILE A 41 -4.22 -9.65 -0.69
N PRO A 42 -3.79 -10.78 -0.08
CA PRO A 42 -3.00 -10.77 1.14
C PRO A 42 -1.61 -10.21 0.88
N GLY A 43 -1.02 -9.57 1.89
CA GLY A 43 0.35 -9.06 1.77
C GLY A 43 0.44 -7.85 0.84
N THR A 44 -0.59 -7.02 0.81
CA THR A 44 -0.62 -5.81 -0.02
C THR A 44 -0.07 -4.63 0.76
N VAL A 45 0.92 -3.94 0.20
CA VAL A 45 1.38 -2.62 0.67
C VAL A 45 0.74 -1.54 -0.18
N VAL A 46 0.20 -0.53 0.49
CA VAL A 46 -0.36 0.67 -0.14
C VAL A 46 0.51 1.86 0.22
N ILE A 47 0.81 2.69 -0.77
CA ILE A 47 1.60 3.92 -0.65
C ILE A 47 0.82 5.02 -1.34
N VAL A 48 0.59 6.12 -0.64
CA VAL A 48 -0.19 7.27 -1.09
C VAL A 48 0.63 8.53 -0.89
N LYS A 49 0.66 9.38 -1.93
CA LYS A 49 1.28 10.70 -1.86
C LYS A 49 0.21 11.79 -1.89
N ILE A 50 0.23 12.69 -0.93
CA ILE A 50 -0.68 13.85 -0.87
C ILE A 50 -0.21 14.90 -1.88
N ASN A 51 -1.13 15.51 -2.65
CA ASN A 51 -0.75 16.50 -3.68
C ASN A 51 -0.26 17.82 -3.08
N SER A 52 -0.87 18.24 -1.99
CA SER A 52 -0.61 19.53 -1.34
C SER A 52 0.52 19.50 -0.31
N THR A 53 0.97 18.30 0.08
CA THR A 53 2.04 18.11 1.07
C THR A 53 3.12 17.18 0.50
N ALA A 54 4.33 17.26 1.03
CA ALA A 54 5.39 16.30 0.69
C ALA A 54 5.23 14.97 1.47
N GLU A 55 4.08 14.74 2.07
CA GLU A 55 3.83 13.59 2.94
C GLU A 55 3.48 12.36 2.13
N ILE A 56 4.00 11.23 2.61
CA ILE A 56 3.73 9.90 2.08
C ILE A 56 3.08 9.12 3.22
N LEU A 57 1.88 8.61 2.95
CA LEU A 57 1.14 7.73 3.84
C LEU A 57 1.14 6.32 3.25
N GLY A 58 0.93 5.32 4.08
CA GLY A 58 0.85 3.95 3.62
C GLY A 58 0.38 2.99 4.69
N GLY A 59 0.13 1.76 4.27
CA GLY A 59 -0.35 0.69 5.13
C GLY A 59 0.00 -0.68 4.56
N TYR A 60 0.03 -1.69 5.42
CA TYR A 60 0.24 -3.08 5.04
C TYR A 60 -0.98 -3.92 5.44
N ILE A 61 -1.50 -4.67 4.46
CA ILE A 61 -2.71 -5.46 4.60
C ILE A 61 -2.34 -6.93 4.83
N LEU A 62 -2.66 -7.43 6.02
CA LEU A 62 -2.58 -8.83 6.41
C LEU A 62 -3.96 -9.48 6.31
N LEU A 63 -4.12 -10.56 5.55
CA LEU A 63 -5.37 -11.34 5.54
C LEU A 63 -5.15 -12.67 6.24
N ASN A 64 -5.48 -12.73 7.52
CA ASN A 64 -5.52 -13.96 8.30
C ASN A 64 -6.96 -14.18 8.75
N GLY A 65 -7.67 -15.13 8.13
CA GLY A 65 -8.94 -15.72 8.58
C GLY A 65 -10.03 -14.77 9.10
N ASN A 66 -11.06 -14.55 8.27
CA ASN A 66 -12.34 -13.90 8.60
C ASN A 66 -12.26 -12.42 9.04
N LEU A 67 -11.67 -11.58 8.19
CA LEU A 67 -12.14 -10.20 8.08
C LEU A 67 -12.43 -9.92 6.60
N PRO A 68 -13.69 -10.01 6.16
CA PRO A 68 -14.08 -9.19 5.02
C PRO A 68 -13.96 -7.74 5.51
N SER A 69 -13.66 -6.80 4.62
CA SER A 69 -13.59 -5.37 4.92
C SER A 69 -12.29 -4.90 5.61
N ILE A 70 -11.29 -4.63 4.78
CA ILE A 70 -10.22 -3.62 4.94
C ILE A 70 -10.77 -2.17 5.06
N HIS A 71 -11.89 -1.99 5.77
CA HIS A 71 -12.84 -0.90 5.55
C HIS A 71 -12.69 0.32 6.48
N SER A 72 -11.61 0.44 7.25
CA SER A 72 -11.29 1.69 7.97
C SER A 72 -10.15 2.43 7.29
N ASP A 73 -9.00 1.79 7.13
CA ASP A 73 -7.76 2.49 6.75
C ASP A 73 -7.72 2.78 5.25
N LEU A 74 -8.36 1.94 4.42
CA LEU A 74 -8.59 2.27 3.02
C LEU A 74 -9.77 3.23 2.84
N TYR A 75 -10.75 3.24 3.73
CA TYR A 75 -11.89 4.14 3.64
C TYR A 75 -11.44 5.60 3.78
N ASP A 76 -10.41 5.84 4.60
CA ASP A 76 -9.73 7.13 4.63
C ASP A 76 -9.09 7.45 3.27
N ILE A 77 -8.34 6.53 2.68
CA ILE A 77 -7.75 6.71 1.34
C ILE A 77 -8.84 6.97 0.27
N GLU A 78 -10.01 6.35 0.37
CA GLU A 78 -11.12 6.62 -0.54
C GLU A 78 -11.80 7.97 -0.27
N SER A 79 -11.91 8.37 1.01
CA SER A 79 -12.49 9.65 1.45
C SER A 79 -11.64 10.87 1.05
N TYR A 80 -10.32 10.70 1.00
CA TYR A 80 -9.37 11.73 0.57
C TYR A 80 -9.08 11.72 -0.94
N GLY A 81 -9.70 10.85 -1.74
CA GLY A 81 -9.45 10.63 -3.18
C GLY A 81 -9.20 11.87 -4.06
N PRO A 82 -9.90 13.02 -3.92
CA PRO A 82 -9.61 14.20 -4.73
C PRO A 82 -8.33 14.98 -4.33
N TRP A 83 -7.70 14.65 -3.19
CA TRP A 83 -6.53 15.35 -2.64
C TRP A 83 -5.20 14.61 -2.89
N PHE A 84 -5.23 13.41 -3.47
CA PHE A 84 -4.03 12.61 -3.70
C PHE A 84 -3.41 12.79 -5.09
N SER A 85 -2.08 12.72 -5.10
CA SER A 85 -1.21 12.90 -6.26
C SER A 85 -1.03 11.62 -7.04
N THR A 86 -0.77 10.56 -6.30
CA THR A 86 -0.41 9.24 -6.80
C THR A 86 -0.67 8.22 -5.71
N ASP A 87 -1.47 7.22 -6.05
CA ASP A 87 -1.73 6.07 -5.19
C ASP A 87 -1.07 4.84 -5.82
N LEU A 88 -0.41 4.02 -5.02
CA LEU A 88 0.26 2.79 -5.42
C LEU A 88 -0.18 1.67 -4.49
N ALA A 89 -0.54 0.51 -5.06
CA ALA A 89 -0.62 -0.72 -4.31
C ALA A 89 0.28 -1.79 -4.93
N MET A 90 1.01 -2.50 -4.09
CA MET A 90 1.91 -3.57 -4.47
C MET A 90 1.60 -4.81 -3.64
N ASN A 91 1.61 -5.96 -4.28
CA ASN A 91 1.65 -7.23 -3.56
C ASN A 91 3.09 -7.56 -3.19
N ILE A 92 3.28 -8.09 -2.00
CA ILE A 92 4.56 -8.60 -1.53
C ILE A 92 4.47 -10.12 -1.47
N SER A 93 5.33 -10.78 -2.24
CA SER A 93 5.50 -12.23 -2.23
C SER A 93 6.92 -12.59 -1.84
N LYS A 94 7.10 -13.62 -1.01
CA LYS A 94 8.42 -14.15 -0.69
C LYS A 94 8.98 -14.90 -1.91
N ILE A 95 10.25 -14.67 -2.24
CA ILE A 95 10.99 -15.39 -3.30
C ILE A 95 11.52 -16.71 -2.74
#